data_AF-A0A650CF02-F1
#
_entry.id   AF-A0A650CF02-F1
#
_cell.length_a   1.000
_cell.length_b   1.000
_cell.length_c   1.000
_cell.angle_alpha   90.00
_cell.angle_beta   90.00
_cell.angle_gamma   90.00
#
_symmetry.space_group_name_H-M   'P 1'
#
loop_
_entity.id
_entity.type
_entity.pdbx_description
1 polymer ?
#
loop_
_entity_poly.entity_id
_entity_poly.type
_entity_poly.pdbx_seq_one_letter_code
_entity_poly.pdbx_strand_id
1 'polypeptide(L)'
;MLSITLTVNKLSALSYLSNVKVLENFKIKVLNEYEVEIDDKKYDIKKKTSLTEVIYNFEKNSFFGKKNMHLKFSILPRKDGVTISIDGDTKLLERFDEKSFINGIMVEDAEKVASSKTLMTLRVKRDDISEVINMALSKSINSTLLLWLSSENKYVRMKIKNGELVEKVGEFSILGENVDVLIKQLAVT
;
A
#
# COMPACT_ATOMS: atom_id res chain seq x y z
N MET A 1 -12.41 -3.69 -17.18
CA MET A 1 -11.13 -3.09 -16.76
C MET A 1 -11.41 -1.89 -15.86
N LEU A 2 -10.79 -1.84 -14.68
CA LEU A 2 -10.81 -0.74 -13.71
C LEU A 2 -9.41 -0.13 -13.61
N SER A 3 -9.30 1.14 -13.20
CA SER A 3 -7.99 1.80 -13.04
C SER A 3 -8.00 2.74 -11.84
N ILE A 4 -6.97 2.64 -11.00
CA ILE A 4 -6.84 3.39 -9.75
C ILE A 4 -5.44 3.98 -9.71
N THR A 5 -5.32 5.26 -9.35
CA THR A 5 -4.02 5.93 -9.18
C THR A 5 -3.81 6.26 -7.71
N LEU A 6 -2.65 5.86 -7.17
CA LEU A 6 -2.32 5.95 -5.76
C LEU A 6 -0.91 6.52 -5.56
N THR A 7 -0.76 7.36 -4.55
CA THR A 7 0.52 7.88 -4.06
C THR A 7 1.14 6.90 -3.07
N VAL A 8 1.64 5.76 -3.60
CA VAL A 8 2.32 4.70 -2.84
C VAL A 8 3.52 4.16 -3.60
N ASN A 9 4.46 3.52 -2.90
CA ASN A 9 5.60 2.88 -3.54
C ASN A 9 5.15 1.65 -4.35
N LYS A 10 5.71 1.49 -5.56
CA LYS A 10 5.51 0.33 -6.44
C LYS A 10 5.73 -1.01 -5.72
N LEU A 11 6.75 -1.13 -4.87
CA LEU A 11 7.06 -2.35 -4.13
C LEU A 11 6.03 -2.65 -3.03
N SER A 12 5.38 -1.64 -2.48
CA SER A 12 4.28 -1.80 -1.53
C SER A 12 3.03 -2.26 -2.26
N ALA A 13 2.68 -1.59 -3.36
CA ALA A 13 1.59 -2.00 -4.23
C ALA A 13 1.76 -3.45 -4.70
N LEU A 14 2.95 -3.83 -5.18
CA LEU A 14 3.24 -5.20 -5.63
C LEU A 14 3.10 -6.22 -4.50
N SER A 15 3.50 -5.88 -3.28
CA SER A 15 3.39 -6.74 -2.09
C SER A 15 1.95 -7.02 -1.73
N TYR A 16 1.18 -5.94 -1.58
CA TYR A 16 -0.24 -6.01 -1.27
C TYR A 16 -0.99 -6.82 -2.33
N LEU A 17 -0.74 -6.51 -3.61
CA LEU A 17 -1.34 -7.20 -4.75
C LEU A 17 -0.92 -8.67 -4.85
N SER A 18 0.24 -9.05 -4.31
CA SER A 18 0.71 -10.44 -4.28
C SER A 18 0.17 -11.24 -3.10
N ASN A 19 -0.43 -10.58 -2.10
CA ASN A 19 -1.04 -11.23 -0.97
C ASN A 19 -2.42 -11.77 -1.37
N VAL A 20 -2.69 -13.06 -1.14
CA VAL A 20 -3.98 -13.69 -1.50
C VAL A 20 -5.19 -12.98 -0.86
N LYS A 21 -5.01 -12.32 0.29
CA LYS A 21 -6.07 -11.55 0.95
C LYS A 21 -6.58 -10.38 0.12
N VAL A 22 -5.83 -9.93 -0.89
CA VAL A 22 -6.31 -8.90 -1.84
C VAL A 22 -7.61 -9.31 -2.54
N LEU A 23 -7.86 -10.62 -2.66
CA LEU A 23 -9.05 -11.18 -3.30
C LEU A 23 -10.33 -10.91 -2.51
N GLU A 24 -10.23 -10.66 -1.20
CA GLU A 24 -11.39 -10.31 -0.36
C GLU A 24 -12.05 -8.99 -0.81
N ASN A 25 -11.29 -8.10 -1.48
CA ASN A 25 -11.83 -6.90 -2.11
C ASN A 25 -12.77 -7.18 -3.27
N PHE A 26 -12.85 -8.42 -3.78
CA PHE A 26 -13.78 -8.85 -4.84
C PHE A 26 -14.92 -9.72 -4.28
N LYS A 27 -15.13 -9.68 -2.95
CA LYS A 27 -16.06 -10.56 -2.21
C LYS A 27 -15.76 -12.05 -2.42
N ILE A 28 -14.49 -12.38 -2.63
CA ILE A 28 -13.99 -13.75 -2.68
C ILE A 28 -13.54 -14.14 -1.28
N LYS A 29 -14.03 -15.27 -0.78
CA LYS A 29 -13.61 -15.76 0.54
C LYS A 29 -12.32 -16.55 0.41
N VAL A 30 -11.27 -16.08 1.06
CA VAL A 30 -9.97 -16.75 1.09
C VAL A 30 -9.99 -17.84 2.15
N LEU A 31 -9.77 -19.10 1.75
CA LEU A 31 -9.69 -20.23 2.70
C LEU A 31 -8.25 -20.45 3.14
N ASN A 32 -7.30 -20.33 2.21
CA ASN A 32 -5.86 -20.35 2.44
C ASN A 32 -5.12 -19.76 1.22
N GLU A 33 -3.78 -19.86 1.17
CA GLU A 33 -2.96 -19.32 0.07
C GLU A 33 -3.20 -19.99 -1.30
N TYR A 34 -3.83 -21.16 -1.32
CA TYR A 34 -4.02 -21.99 -2.51
C TYR A 34 -5.49 -22.26 -2.83
N GLU A 35 -6.44 -21.91 -1.96
CA GLU A 35 -7.85 -22.22 -2.12
C GLU A 35 -8.74 -21.02 -1.74
N VAL A 36 -9.74 -20.73 -2.58
CA VAL A 36 -10.79 -19.72 -2.34
C VAL A 36 -12.18 -20.28 -2.58
N GLU A 37 -13.18 -19.60 -2.03
CA GLU A 37 -14.60 -19.85 -2.27
C GLU A 37 -15.23 -18.64 -3.00
N ILE A 38 -15.85 -18.92 -4.15
CA ILE A 38 -16.54 -17.95 -5.00
C ILE A 38 -17.93 -18.52 -5.32
N ASP A 39 -18.99 -17.81 -4.93
CA ASP A 39 -20.39 -18.26 -5.08
C ASP A 39 -20.60 -19.68 -4.50
N ASP A 40 -20.16 -19.89 -3.26
CA ASP A 40 -20.24 -21.16 -2.51
C ASP A 40 -19.55 -22.36 -3.19
N LYS A 41 -18.62 -22.07 -4.10
CA LYS A 41 -17.83 -23.07 -4.82
C LYS A 41 -16.36 -22.86 -4.55
N LYS A 42 -15.67 -23.93 -4.17
CA LYS A 42 -14.21 -23.95 -4.02
C LYS A 42 -13.48 -23.95 -5.36
N TYR A 43 -12.39 -23.18 -5.43
CA TYR A 43 -11.47 -23.10 -6.56
C TYR A 43 -10.03 -23.15 -6.05
N ASP A 44 -9.17 -23.83 -6.79
CA ASP A 44 -7.72 -23.78 -6.62
C ASP A 44 -7.17 -22.47 -7.18
N ILE A 45 -6.17 -21.90 -6.52
CA ILE A 45 -5.52 -20.65 -6.92
C ILE A 45 -4.15 -20.95 -7.52
N LYS A 46 -3.93 -20.44 -8.74
CA LYS A 46 -2.59 -20.33 -9.32
C LYS A 46 -2.22 -18.87 -9.49
N LYS A 47 -1.33 -18.40 -8.62
CA LYS A 47 -0.78 -17.04 -8.64
C LYS A 47 0.49 -16.97 -9.49
N LYS A 48 0.59 -15.96 -10.34
CA LYS A 48 1.82 -15.58 -11.04
C LYS A 48 2.14 -14.12 -10.70
N THR A 49 3.36 -13.85 -10.28
CA THR A 49 3.82 -12.51 -9.91
C THR A 49 5.03 -12.13 -10.76
N SER A 50 5.03 -10.92 -11.32
CA SER A 50 6.16 -10.29 -11.98
C SER A 50 6.44 -8.92 -11.35
N LEU A 51 7.44 -8.19 -11.85
CA LEU A 51 7.76 -6.85 -11.36
C LEU A 51 6.68 -5.80 -11.64
N THR A 52 5.76 -6.09 -12.56
CA THR A 52 4.72 -5.14 -13.00
C THR A 52 3.33 -5.74 -12.99
N GLU A 53 3.18 -7.03 -12.68
CA GLU A 53 1.90 -7.70 -12.77
C GLU A 53 1.71 -8.75 -11.67
N VAL A 54 0.48 -8.92 -11.23
CA VAL A 54 0.04 -10.07 -10.43
C VAL A 54 -1.20 -10.66 -11.08
N ILE A 55 -1.18 -11.97 -11.32
CA ILE A 55 -2.28 -12.70 -11.97
C ILE A 55 -2.71 -13.84 -11.05
N TYR A 56 -4.00 -13.87 -10.71
CA TYR A 56 -4.65 -14.96 -10.02
C TYR A 56 -5.51 -15.74 -11.01
N ASN A 57 -5.28 -17.04 -11.12
CA ASN A 57 -6.15 -17.94 -11.88
C ASN A 57 -6.88 -18.85 -10.90
N PHE A 58 -8.20 -18.95 -11.06
CA PHE A 58 -9.08 -19.78 -10.26
C PHE A 58 -9.48 -20.98 -11.10
N GLU A 59 -9.06 -22.17 -10.68
CA GLU A 59 -9.34 -23.41 -11.39
C GLU A 59 -10.29 -24.28 -10.59
N LYS A 60 -11.35 -24.78 -11.24
CA LYS A 60 -12.21 -25.81 -10.67
C LYS A 60 -12.48 -26.90 -11.69
N ASN A 61 -12.21 -28.13 -11.31
CA ASN A 61 -12.69 -29.29 -12.05
C ASN A 61 -14.19 -29.44 -11.78
N SER A 62 -15.00 -29.40 -12.83
CA SER A 62 -16.44 -29.62 -12.74
C SER A 62 -16.86 -30.78 -13.65
N PHE A 63 -18.02 -31.35 -13.37
CA PHE A 63 -18.59 -32.46 -14.14
C PHE A 63 -18.82 -32.11 -15.63
N PHE A 64 -18.93 -30.81 -15.95
CA PHE A 64 -19.13 -30.29 -17.31
C PHE A 64 -17.86 -29.68 -17.93
N GLY A 65 -16.69 -29.96 -17.35
CA GLY A 65 -15.39 -29.44 -17.81
C GLY A 65 -14.72 -28.50 -16.80
N LYS A 66 -13.56 -27.97 -17.18
CA LYS A 66 -12.76 -27.11 -16.31
C LYS A 66 -13.31 -25.68 -16.36
N LYS A 67 -13.76 -25.16 -15.22
CA LYS A 67 -14.13 -23.74 -15.10
C LYS A 67 -12.90 -22.95 -14.66
N ASN A 68 -12.48 -22.01 -15.50
CA ASN A 68 -11.38 -21.10 -15.21
C ASN A 68 -11.93 -19.67 -15.09
N MET A 69 -11.49 -18.95 -14.07
CA MET A 69 -11.66 -17.51 -13.95
C MET A 69 -10.29 -16.89 -13.64
N HIS A 70 -10.12 -15.60 -13.88
CA HIS A 70 -8.88 -14.92 -13.57
C HIS A 70 -9.09 -13.46 -13.17
N LEU A 71 -8.13 -12.96 -12.38
CA LEU A 71 -7.95 -11.55 -12.06
C LEU A 71 -6.50 -11.17 -12.32
N LYS A 72 -6.28 -10.04 -12.98
CA LYS A 72 -4.99 -9.48 -13.34
C LYS A 72 -4.87 -8.06 -12.80
N PHE A 73 -3.79 -7.80 -12.10
CA PHE A 73 -3.37 -6.48 -11.66
C PHE A 73 -2.12 -6.08 -12.43
N SER A 74 -2.15 -4.92 -13.10
CA SER A 74 -1.01 -4.32 -13.79
C SER A 74 -0.60 -3.04 -13.09
N ILE A 75 0.68 -2.92 -12.73
CA ILE A 75 1.25 -1.81 -11.97
C ILE A 75 2.11 -0.95 -12.90
N LEU A 76 1.65 0.26 -13.15
CA LEU A 76 2.34 1.27 -13.94
C LEU A 76 2.97 2.30 -12.99
N PRO A 77 4.30 2.35 -12.86
CA PRO A 77 4.95 3.36 -12.05
C PRO A 77 4.71 4.76 -12.61
N ARG A 78 4.53 5.73 -11.71
CA ARG A 78 4.45 7.16 -11.98
C ARG A 78 5.51 7.90 -11.17
N LYS A 79 5.75 9.18 -11.49
CA LYS A 79 6.69 10.04 -10.76
C LYS A 79 6.41 10.04 -9.24
N ASP A 80 5.14 10.17 -8.87
CA ASP A 80 4.69 10.33 -7.48
C ASP A 80 3.79 9.17 -7.00
N GLY A 81 3.96 7.96 -7.55
CA GLY A 81 3.18 6.80 -7.12
C GLY A 81 3.03 5.72 -8.19
N VAL A 82 1.85 5.10 -8.23
CA VAL A 82 1.51 4.06 -9.21
C VAL A 82 0.09 4.22 -9.73
N THR A 83 -0.13 3.76 -10.96
CA THR A 83 -1.46 3.37 -11.43
C THR A 83 -1.57 1.86 -11.40
N ILE A 84 -2.66 1.35 -10.86
CA ILE A 84 -3.01 -0.05 -10.87
C ILE A 84 -4.19 -0.20 -11.81
N SER A 85 -4.01 -0.98 -12.88
CA SER A 85 -5.10 -1.42 -13.75
C SER A 85 -5.52 -2.82 -13.33
N ILE A 86 -6.83 -3.04 -13.22
CA ILE A 86 -7.43 -4.31 -12.81
C ILE A 86 -8.26 -4.85 -13.97
N ASP A 87 -7.97 -6.08 -14.38
CA ASP A 87 -8.66 -6.77 -15.46
C ASP A 87 -8.99 -8.21 -15.10
N GLY A 88 -9.92 -8.84 -15.81
CA GLY A 88 -10.34 -10.21 -15.55
C GLY A 88 -11.84 -10.43 -15.72
N ASP A 89 -12.35 -11.49 -15.08
CA ASP A 89 -13.76 -11.88 -15.17
C ASP A 89 -14.72 -10.78 -14.70
N THR A 90 -15.64 -10.37 -15.59
CA THR A 90 -16.60 -9.26 -15.36
C THR A 90 -17.37 -9.41 -14.05
N LYS A 91 -17.85 -10.62 -13.75
CA LYS A 91 -18.61 -10.90 -12.52
C LYS A 91 -17.83 -10.66 -11.23
N LEU A 92 -16.50 -10.81 -11.27
CA LEU A 92 -15.64 -10.51 -10.13
C LEU A 92 -15.40 -9.00 -10.04
N LEU A 93 -15.13 -8.36 -11.17
CA LEU A 93 -14.90 -6.91 -11.24
C LEU A 93 -16.10 -6.09 -10.75
N GLU A 94 -17.33 -6.53 -11.03
CA GLU A 94 -18.56 -5.88 -10.55
C GLU A 94 -18.70 -5.88 -9.01
N ARG A 95 -17.97 -6.76 -8.31
CA ARG A 95 -17.99 -6.90 -6.85
C ARG A 95 -16.84 -6.17 -6.16
N PHE A 96 -16.03 -5.45 -6.92
CA PHE A 96 -14.83 -4.80 -6.44
C PHE A 96 -15.14 -3.67 -5.45
N ASP A 97 -14.56 -3.79 -4.25
CA ASP A 97 -14.60 -2.80 -3.18
C ASP A 97 -13.36 -1.90 -3.27
N GLU A 98 -13.48 -0.83 -4.06
CA GLU A 98 -12.40 0.12 -4.29
C GLU A 98 -11.88 0.76 -2.99
N LYS A 99 -12.77 1.08 -2.05
CA LYS A 99 -12.39 1.75 -0.80
C LYS A 99 -11.54 0.83 0.08
N SER A 100 -11.98 -0.41 0.28
CA SER A 100 -11.22 -1.41 1.05
C SER A 100 -9.87 -1.70 0.41
N PHE A 101 -9.84 -1.78 -0.93
CA PHE A 101 -8.63 -2.02 -1.69
C PHE A 101 -7.59 -0.89 -1.55
N ILE A 102 -8.04 0.37 -1.70
CA ILE A 102 -7.17 1.55 -1.53
C ILE A 102 -6.61 1.60 -0.12
N ASN A 103 -7.46 1.42 0.89
CA ASN A 103 -7.03 1.45 2.29
C ASN A 103 -6.00 0.35 2.59
N GLY A 104 -6.20 -0.86 2.09
CA GLY A 104 -5.27 -1.97 2.28
C GLY A 104 -3.89 -1.69 1.70
N ILE A 105 -3.82 -1.13 0.49
CA ILE A 105 -2.55 -0.72 -0.13
C ILE A 105 -1.84 0.37 0.68
N MET A 106 -2.59 1.36 1.19
CA MET A 106 -2.03 2.46 1.98
C MET A 106 -1.45 1.96 3.31
N VAL A 107 -2.08 0.95 3.93
CA VAL A 107 -1.57 0.31 5.15
C VAL A 107 -0.30 -0.48 4.87
N GLU A 108 -0.28 -1.33 3.83
CA GLU A 108 0.93 -2.08 3.46
C GLU A 108 2.11 -1.13 3.16
N ASP A 109 1.86 -0.03 2.45
CA ASP A 109 2.87 0.98 2.19
C ASP A 109 3.37 1.61 3.49
N ALA A 110 2.47 1.99 4.40
CA ALA A 110 2.84 2.50 5.71
C ALA A 110 3.65 1.49 6.54
N GLU A 111 3.31 0.19 6.50
CA GLU A 111 4.00 -0.89 7.22
C GLU A 111 5.40 -1.18 6.66
N LYS A 112 5.55 -1.18 5.33
CA LYS A 112 6.89 -1.30 4.70
C LYS A 112 7.76 -0.09 4.97
N VAL A 113 7.17 1.09 5.06
CA VAL A 113 7.91 2.22 5.59
C VAL A 113 8.18 2.03 7.08
N ALA A 114 7.28 1.41 7.84
CA ALA A 114 7.50 1.17 9.25
C ALA A 114 8.63 0.18 9.56
N SER A 115 8.96 -0.77 8.67
CA SER A 115 10.11 -1.69 8.84
C SER A 115 11.47 -1.02 8.62
N SER A 116 11.48 0.26 8.27
CA SER A 116 12.70 1.05 8.13
C SER A 116 13.30 1.48 9.47
N LYS A 117 14.60 1.85 9.47
CA LYS A 117 15.33 2.17 10.70
C LYS A 117 14.69 3.37 11.38
N THR A 118 14.21 3.18 12.60
CA THR A 118 13.70 4.31 13.39
C THR A 118 14.87 5.20 13.78
N LEU A 119 14.83 6.45 13.34
CA LEU A 119 15.83 7.46 13.72
C LEU A 119 15.43 8.18 15.00
N MET A 120 14.13 8.44 15.14
CA MET A 120 13.63 9.26 16.21
C MET A 120 12.16 8.99 16.49
N THR A 121 11.82 8.94 17.78
CA THR A 121 10.45 8.97 18.30
C THR A 121 10.43 9.92 19.48
N LEU A 122 9.62 10.97 19.44
CA LEU A 122 9.51 11.96 20.50
C LEU A 122 8.18 12.70 20.44
N ARG A 123 7.88 13.46 21.51
CA ARG A 123 6.74 14.37 21.56
C ARG A 123 7.26 15.81 21.69
N VAL A 124 6.82 16.71 20.83
CA VAL A 124 7.26 18.11 20.77
C VAL A 124 6.08 19.08 20.69
N LYS A 125 6.34 20.37 20.89
CA LYS A 125 5.37 21.41 20.53
C LYS A 125 5.30 21.53 19.01
N ARG A 126 4.12 21.88 18.49
CA ARG A 126 3.91 22.06 17.05
C ARG A 126 4.91 23.03 16.42
N ASP A 127 5.28 24.08 17.14
CA ASP A 127 6.20 25.11 16.64
C ASP A 127 7.65 24.60 16.52
N ASP A 128 8.00 23.53 17.23
CA ASP A 128 9.34 22.92 17.22
C ASP A 128 9.50 21.86 16.10
N ILE A 129 8.42 21.52 15.38
CA ILE A 129 8.44 20.49 14.33
C ILE A 129 9.54 20.76 13.30
N SER A 130 9.70 22.03 12.89
CA SER A 130 10.71 22.43 11.91
C SER A 130 12.14 22.11 12.38
N GLU A 131 12.43 22.30 13.67
CA GLU A 131 13.74 22.00 14.24
C GLU A 131 14.00 20.48 14.24
N VAL A 132 13.01 19.69 14.64
CA VAL A 132 13.09 18.22 14.63
C VAL A 132 13.35 17.67 13.21
N ILE A 133 12.67 18.24 12.21
CA ILE A 133 12.88 17.87 10.80
C ILE A 133 14.34 18.18 10.39
N ASN A 134 14.84 19.38 10.71
CA ASN A 134 16.22 19.77 10.39
C ASN A 134 17.26 18.86 11.08
N MET A 135 17.01 18.48 12.34
CA MET A 135 17.84 17.52 13.06
C MET A 135 17.86 16.16 12.37
N ALA A 136 16.71 15.66 11.90
CA ALA A 136 16.66 14.39 11.19
C ALA A 136 17.40 14.46 9.85
N LEU A 137 17.25 15.54 9.09
CA LEU A 137 17.91 15.73 7.80
C LEU A 137 19.44 15.75 7.91
N SER A 138 19.98 16.45 8.91
CA SER A 138 21.43 16.49 9.15
C SER A 138 22.03 15.10 9.45
N LYS A 139 21.24 14.19 10.04
CA LYS A 139 21.68 12.83 10.37
C LYS A 139 21.52 11.83 9.21
N SER A 140 21.06 12.27 8.05
CA SER A 140 20.47 11.37 7.03
C SER A 140 20.80 11.80 5.59
N ILE A 141 22.06 12.18 5.39
CA ILE A 141 22.65 12.53 4.09
C ILE A 141 22.46 11.36 3.10
N ASN A 142 21.98 11.66 1.89
CA ASN A 142 21.74 10.69 0.81
C ASN A 142 20.74 9.56 1.17
N SER A 143 19.72 9.86 1.98
CA SER A 143 18.72 8.86 2.35
C SER A 143 17.29 9.34 2.10
N THR A 144 16.34 8.40 2.16
CA THR A 144 14.91 8.71 2.16
C THR A 144 14.39 8.64 3.59
N LEU A 145 13.88 9.78 4.06
CA LEU A 145 13.22 9.90 5.36
C LEU A 145 11.72 9.88 5.19
N LEU A 146 11.05 9.21 6.12
CA LEU A 146 9.61 9.21 6.25
C LEU A 146 9.24 9.68 7.64
N LEU A 147 8.36 10.68 7.66
CA LEU A 147 7.98 11.42 8.86
C LEU A 147 6.48 11.29 9.04
N TRP A 148 6.09 10.95 10.26
CA TRP A 148 4.71 11.01 10.72
C TRP A 148 4.64 11.93 11.92
N LEU A 149 3.68 12.85 11.86
CA LEU A 149 3.38 13.80 12.90
C LEU A 149 1.92 13.59 13.27
N SER A 150 1.62 13.25 14.51
CA SER A 150 0.26 13.00 14.96
C SER A 150 -0.09 13.76 16.22
N SER A 151 -1.33 14.19 16.32
CA SER A 151 -1.90 14.79 17.52
C SER A 151 -3.36 14.37 17.58
N GLU A 152 -3.74 13.66 18.65
CA GLU A 152 -5.08 13.08 18.81
C GLU A 152 -5.46 12.18 17.62
N ASN A 153 -6.49 12.55 16.85
CA ASN A 153 -6.99 11.82 15.68
C ASN A 153 -6.53 12.43 14.34
N LYS A 154 -5.56 13.35 14.35
CA LYS A 154 -5.06 14.06 13.16
C LYS A 154 -3.62 13.68 12.89
N TYR A 155 -3.24 13.63 11.61
CA TYR A 155 -1.87 13.33 11.22
C TYR A 155 -1.41 14.10 9.99
N VAL A 156 -0.09 14.28 9.90
CA VAL A 156 0.63 14.75 8.71
C VAL A 156 1.69 13.70 8.38
N ARG A 157 1.78 13.31 7.11
CA ARG A 157 2.83 12.43 6.60
C ARG A 157 3.71 13.19 5.62
N MET A 158 5.01 13.00 5.71
CA MET A 158 5.97 13.56 4.76
C MET A 158 6.98 12.52 4.31
N LYS A 159 7.43 12.65 3.08
CA LYS A 159 8.57 11.92 2.52
C LYS A 159 9.60 12.91 2.02
N ILE A 160 10.83 12.77 2.52
CA ILE A 160 11.96 13.60 2.11
C ILE A 160 13.01 12.68 1.48
N LYS A 161 13.47 13.02 0.28
CA LYS A 161 14.50 12.25 -0.44
C LYS A 161 15.67 13.18 -0.72
N ASN A 162 16.86 12.82 -0.23
CA ASN A 162 18.09 13.62 -0.42
C ASN A 162 17.93 15.10 -0.01
N GLY A 163 17.20 15.36 1.07
CA GLY A 163 16.96 16.73 1.56
C GLY A 163 15.75 17.43 0.92
N GLU A 164 15.15 16.88 -0.13
CA GLU A 164 14.02 17.49 -0.83
C GLU A 164 12.68 16.87 -0.42
N LEU A 165 11.69 17.70 -0.14
CA LEU A 165 10.31 17.25 0.10
C LEU A 165 9.74 16.70 -1.21
N VAL A 166 9.49 15.40 -1.25
CA VAL A 166 8.93 14.73 -2.45
C VAL A 166 7.45 14.39 -2.29
N GLU A 167 6.94 14.32 -1.05
CA GLU A 167 5.54 14.01 -0.79
C GLU A 167 5.09 14.58 0.55
N LYS A 168 3.85 15.09 0.61
CA LYS A 168 3.20 15.55 1.85
C LYS A 168 1.72 15.21 1.81
N VAL A 169 1.19 14.71 2.91
CA VAL A 169 -0.24 14.49 3.16
C VAL A 169 -0.63 15.21 4.43
N GLY A 170 -1.64 16.08 4.36
CA GLY A 170 -2.09 16.92 5.47
C GLY A 170 -1.27 18.20 5.65
N GLU A 171 -1.75 19.10 6.52
CA GLU A 171 -1.12 20.39 6.81
C GLU A 171 -0.73 20.50 8.28
N PHE A 172 0.37 21.16 8.63
CA PHE A 172 0.77 21.27 10.05
C PHE A 172 -0.28 22.01 10.89
N SER A 173 -1.07 22.90 10.28
CA SER A 173 -2.12 23.67 10.94
C SER A 173 -3.21 22.80 11.55
N ILE A 174 -3.41 21.56 11.06
CA ILE A 174 -4.42 20.67 11.62
C ILE A 174 -3.98 20.05 12.95
N LEU A 175 -2.67 19.96 13.21
CA LEU A 175 -2.13 19.34 14.42
C LEU A 175 -2.38 20.22 15.66
N GLY A 176 -2.65 19.55 16.79
CA GLY A 176 -2.75 20.18 18.11
C GLY A 176 -1.40 20.68 18.63
N GLU A 177 -1.42 21.28 19.83
CA GLU A 177 -0.24 21.92 20.43
C GLU A 177 0.91 20.92 20.69
N ASN A 178 0.59 19.71 21.15
CA ASN A 178 1.58 18.66 21.39
C ASN A 178 1.47 17.60 20.28
N VAL A 179 2.59 17.29 19.65
CA VAL A 179 2.68 16.45 18.45
C VAL A 179 3.64 15.29 18.70
N ASP A 180 3.15 14.08 18.51
CA ASP A 180 3.98 12.89 18.47
C ASP A 180 4.65 12.79 17.09
N VAL A 181 5.97 12.62 17.10
CA VAL A 181 6.81 12.62 15.91
C VAL A 181 7.49 11.26 15.79
N LEU A 182 7.34 10.64 14.63
CA LEU A 182 8.04 9.42 14.25
C LEU A 182 8.80 9.67 12.96
N ILE A 183 10.11 9.49 13.01
CA ILE A 183 10.99 9.63 11.84
C ILE A 183 11.71 8.31 11.60
N LYS A 184 11.57 7.80 10.38
CA LYS A 184 12.25 6.60 9.94
C LYS A 184 13.07 6.84 8.68
N GLN A 185 14.16 6.11 8.55
CA GLN A 185 15.07 6.13 7.40
C GLN A 185 14.92 4.82 6.63
N LEU A 186 14.49 4.91 5.37
CA LEU A 186 14.50 3.76 4.48
C LEU A 186 15.94 3.28 4.26
N ALA A 187 16.13 1.96 4.26
CA ALA A 187 17.40 1.37 3.85
C ALA A 187 17.73 1.82 2.42
N VAL A 188 18.99 2.22 2.21
CA VAL A 188 19.51 2.45 0.86
C VAL A 188 19.63 1.07 0.21
N THR A 189 18.75 0.76 -0.73
CA THR A 189 18.86 -0.41 -1.63
C THR A 189 19.71 -0.07 -2.83
#